data_AF-A0A7S2NLZ0-F1
#
_entry.id   AF-A0A7S2NLZ0-F1
#
_cell.length_a   1.000
_cell.length_b   1.000
_cell.length_c   1.000
_cell.angle_alpha   90.00
_cell.angle_beta   90.00
_cell.angle_gamma   90.00
#
_symmetry.space_group_name_H-M   'P 1'
#
loop_
_entity.id
_entity.type
_entity.pdbx_description
1 polymer ?
#
loop_
_entity_poly.entity_id
_entity_poly.type
_entity_poly.pdbx_seq_one_letter_code
_entity_poly.pdbx_strand_id
1 'polypeptide(L)'
;SGSAEATAPALANVDVVELLRISAARMAEQLQAKVEQGSQTRAIVEERVGSFSDKAKDFVLNELNGTASALLRAIDDEDASLVLAFNQALEVCTPPIAVVLAGILSPTILQIQFANHLVQVLVLFLPAFVGTVWSLCTDYGAPCDIPGMRAWTCIACVISGMLVVSHCLLLSSLSGGLSAVRAKSIEVQERLIENAADGETDLSDMQEIVVGGTVLVQEALLVEDGIRRSRLNDVIGVCSALWIPMIVWNFVIVIGWTFVPGQISFFVVGAEEEVPEGAYCAQWASAFVARMICLLTPLVFFLNIAHVVYWAIAKALGSAAFERVVLSAAKAIDDGQAGIPVATTLVKAVLLRAAPDADRARLAVALGEAMRLTKMRQGLESKLGEVQQRINSGKLDRKALKTLVQRHGDSMQEQLVRLEKAGAEDTAAWKEKGAELVQAAEERAATAKNVVTAELDKVVQQITELSLQVKDSQMVQDAMEKAQKAAEEARAAAAVAAAQAQQAAAEGLAQAQEAATQGLAQAQIGIEAGIAYAQSDEVRATLAQAQAQAQDMAAQAQ
;
A
#
# COMPACT_ATOMS: atom_id res chain seq x y z
N SER A 1 20.15 26.14 24.96
CA SER A 1 19.08 25.43 24.23
C SER A 1 19.63 24.10 23.74
N GLY A 2 19.57 23.07 24.57
CA GLY A 2 19.98 21.71 24.20
C GLY A 2 18.81 20.97 23.59
N SER A 3 18.93 20.59 22.31
CA SER A 3 18.00 19.65 21.67
C SER A 3 18.41 18.25 22.08
N ALA A 4 17.59 17.62 22.92
CA ALA A 4 17.67 16.19 23.17
C ALA A 4 17.27 15.46 21.90
N GLU A 5 18.27 14.93 21.20
CA GLU A 5 18.12 13.95 20.12
C GLU A 5 17.73 12.63 20.78
N ALA A 6 16.41 12.44 20.95
CA ALA A 6 15.85 11.18 21.38
C ALA A 6 16.09 10.15 20.25
N THR A 7 17.05 9.26 20.47
CA THR A 7 17.26 8.05 19.68
C THR A 7 15.96 7.23 19.69
N ALA A 8 15.19 7.33 18.60
CA ALA A 8 14.08 6.45 18.33
C ALA A 8 14.59 4.99 18.29
N PRO A 9 13.94 4.05 19.00
CA PRO A 9 14.35 2.65 18.97
C PRO A 9 14.25 2.09 17.54
N ALA A 10 15.21 1.23 17.20
CA ALA A 10 15.38 0.59 15.90
C ALA A 10 14.24 -0.39 15.56
N LEU A 11 13.04 0.13 15.28
CA LEU A 11 11.90 -0.59 14.67
C LEU A 11 12.06 -0.76 13.13
N ALA A 12 13.26 -0.54 12.61
CA ALA A 12 13.46 -0.18 11.21
C ALA A 12 13.47 -1.33 10.19
N ASN A 13 13.25 -2.60 10.56
CA ASN A 13 13.22 -3.71 9.59
C ASN A 13 12.35 -4.87 10.08
N VAL A 14 11.09 -4.61 10.37
CA VAL A 14 10.10 -5.70 10.42
C VAL A 14 9.68 -5.97 8.97
N ASP A 15 10.12 -7.10 8.40
CA ASP A 15 9.77 -7.50 7.04
C ASP A 15 8.28 -7.85 6.97
N VAL A 16 7.48 -6.95 6.41
CA VAL A 16 6.03 -7.10 6.23
C VAL A 16 5.70 -8.34 5.40
N VAL A 17 6.59 -8.72 4.46
CA VAL A 17 6.42 -9.92 3.64
C VAL A 17 6.59 -11.17 4.49
N GLU A 18 7.55 -11.16 5.42
CA GLU A 18 7.77 -12.26 6.35
C GLU A 18 6.61 -12.36 7.37
N LEU A 19 6.11 -11.22 7.88
CA LEU A 19 4.91 -11.21 8.72
C LEU A 19 3.68 -11.77 7.99
N LEU A 20 3.46 -11.37 6.73
CA LEU A 20 2.39 -11.91 5.88
C LEU A 20 2.55 -13.40 5.61
N ARG A 21 3.80 -13.86 5.45
CA ARG A 21 4.11 -15.27 5.23
C ARG A 21 3.88 -16.10 6.50
N ILE A 22 4.29 -15.59 7.66
CA ILE A 22 4.07 -16.21 8.97
C ILE A 22 2.56 -16.23 9.29
N SER A 23 1.84 -15.14 9.02
CA SER A 23 0.38 -15.10 9.22
C SER A 23 -0.34 -16.04 8.27
N ALA A 24 0.06 -16.12 6.99
CA ALA A 24 -0.50 -17.07 6.03
C ALA A 24 -0.20 -18.52 6.39
N ALA A 25 0.99 -18.83 6.91
CA ALA A 25 1.35 -20.16 7.39
C ALA A 25 0.54 -20.55 8.63
N ARG A 26 0.40 -19.65 9.61
CA ARG A 26 -0.49 -19.86 10.77
C ARG A 26 -1.96 -20.00 10.37
N MET A 27 -2.41 -19.24 9.37
CA MET A 27 -3.76 -19.38 8.81
C MET A 27 -3.92 -20.75 8.18
N ALA A 28 -2.94 -21.22 7.40
CA ALA A 28 -2.96 -22.55 6.82
C ALA A 28 -2.99 -23.64 7.91
N GLU A 29 -2.24 -23.48 9.01
CA GLU A 29 -2.25 -24.39 10.15
C GLU A 29 -3.60 -24.35 10.92
N GLN A 30 -4.15 -23.17 11.18
CA GLN A 30 -5.46 -23.02 11.82
C GLN A 30 -6.60 -23.52 10.92
N LEU A 31 -6.56 -23.23 9.63
CA LEU A 31 -7.50 -23.77 8.65
C LEU A 31 -7.32 -25.27 8.50
N GLN A 32 -6.10 -25.81 8.53
CA GLN A 32 -5.86 -27.25 8.48
C GLN A 32 -6.38 -27.94 9.74
N ALA A 33 -6.15 -27.38 10.93
CA ALA A 33 -6.72 -27.86 12.18
C ALA A 33 -8.25 -27.78 12.20
N LYS A 34 -8.84 -26.68 11.69
CA LYS A 34 -10.30 -26.51 11.54
C LYS A 34 -10.90 -27.34 10.41
N VAL A 35 -10.14 -27.68 9.36
CA VAL A 35 -10.52 -28.60 8.27
C VAL A 35 -10.42 -30.05 8.74
N GLU A 36 -9.48 -30.39 9.62
CA GLU A 36 -9.44 -31.69 10.31
C GLU A 36 -10.65 -31.85 11.25
N GLN A 37 -11.01 -30.81 12.02
CA GLN A 37 -12.30 -30.75 12.73
C GLN A 37 -13.50 -30.80 11.75
N GLY A 38 -13.41 -30.14 10.61
CA GLY A 38 -14.39 -30.19 9.53
C GLY A 38 -14.52 -31.58 8.91
N SER A 39 -13.45 -32.38 8.87
CA SER A 39 -13.44 -33.77 8.41
C SER A 39 -14.13 -34.70 9.41
N GLN A 40 -14.00 -34.42 10.71
CA GLN A 40 -14.79 -35.09 11.76
C GLN A 40 -16.27 -34.70 11.65
N THR A 41 -16.56 -33.44 11.31
CA THR A 41 -17.93 -32.96 11.06
C THR A 41 -18.52 -33.59 9.79
N ARG A 42 -17.70 -33.77 8.74
CA ARG A 42 -18.06 -34.49 7.51
C ARG A 42 -18.34 -35.98 7.78
N ALA A 43 -17.60 -36.63 8.68
CA ALA A 43 -17.88 -38.01 9.09
C ALA A 43 -19.25 -38.11 9.80
N ILE A 44 -19.60 -37.14 10.65
CA ILE A 44 -20.92 -37.05 11.30
C ILE A 44 -22.05 -36.80 10.26
N VAL A 45 -21.76 -36.01 9.21
CA VAL A 45 -22.69 -35.74 8.10
C VAL A 45 -22.85 -36.97 7.20
N GLU A 46 -21.78 -37.65 6.81
CA GLU A 46 -21.80 -38.88 6.00
C GLU A 46 -22.50 -40.03 6.74
N GLU A 47 -22.32 -40.15 8.05
CA GLU A 47 -23.02 -41.11 8.92
C GLU A 47 -24.53 -40.85 8.97
N ARG A 48 -24.97 -39.58 8.93
CA ARG A 48 -26.40 -39.22 8.92
C ARG A 48 -27.04 -39.27 7.52
N VAL A 49 -26.29 -38.96 6.48
CA VAL A 49 -26.74 -38.97 5.07
C VAL A 49 -27.04 -40.40 4.59
N GLY A 50 -26.40 -41.43 5.17
CA GLY A 50 -26.64 -42.83 4.82
C GLY A 50 -28.06 -43.37 5.08
N SER A 51 -28.92 -42.64 5.81
CA SER A 51 -30.27 -43.13 6.20
C SER A 51 -31.45 -42.55 5.41
N PHE A 52 -31.22 -41.81 4.31
CA PHE A 52 -32.21 -40.87 3.76
C PHE A 52 -32.70 -41.11 2.32
N SER A 53 -33.26 -42.27 1.98
CA SER A 53 -33.87 -42.45 0.65
C SER A 53 -35.29 -41.84 0.52
N ASP A 54 -36.17 -41.89 1.54
CA ASP A 54 -37.62 -41.82 1.21
C ASP A 54 -38.43 -40.62 1.76
N LYS A 55 -37.81 -39.57 2.33
CA LYS A 55 -38.52 -38.33 2.78
C LYS A 55 -37.76 -37.02 2.50
N ALA A 56 -37.13 -36.94 1.34
CA ALA A 56 -35.94 -36.10 1.10
C ALA A 56 -36.14 -34.61 0.76
N LYS A 57 -37.30 -33.96 0.95
CA LYS A 57 -37.43 -32.52 0.62
C LYS A 57 -37.71 -31.62 1.83
N ASP A 58 -38.75 -31.90 2.59
CA ASP A 58 -39.03 -31.17 3.84
C ASP A 58 -38.02 -31.55 4.94
N PHE A 59 -37.53 -32.80 4.91
CA PHE A 59 -36.44 -33.23 5.77
C PHE A 59 -35.10 -32.60 5.35
N VAL A 60 -34.82 -32.45 4.05
CA VAL A 60 -33.57 -31.83 3.58
C VAL A 60 -33.52 -30.35 3.90
N LEU A 61 -34.64 -29.62 3.85
CA LEU A 61 -34.67 -28.21 4.29
C LEU A 61 -34.58 -28.08 5.82
N ASN A 62 -35.24 -28.95 6.58
CA ASN A 62 -35.14 -28.92 8.05
C ASN A 62 -33.79 -29.43 8.56
N GLU A 63 -33.16 -30.40 7.91
CA GLU A 63 -31.80 -30.84 8.24
C GLU A 63 -30.73 -29.98 7.61
N LEU A 64 -30.93 -29.31 6.47
CA LEU A 64 -29.97 -28.29 6.03
C LEU A 64 -29.99 -27.10 6.97
N ASN A 65 -31.16 -26.67 7.45
CA ASN A 65 -31.25 -25.65 8.50
C ASN A 65 -30.74 -26.17 9.84
N GLY A 66 -30.97 -27.45 10.18
CA GLY A 66 -30.46 -28.10 11.39
C GLY A 66 -28.95 -28.30 11.36
N THR A 67 -28.39 -28.66 10.20
CA THR A 67 -26.95 -28.85 9.95
C THR A 67 -26.28 -27.49 9.82
N ALA A 68 -26.89 -26.50 9.18
CA ALA A 68 -26.40 -25.11 9.22
C ALA A 68 -26.42 -24.57 10.66
N SER A 69 -27.48 -24.83 11.44
CA SER A 69 -27.54 -24.44 12.86
C SER A 69 -26.57 -25.23 13.74
N ALA A 70 -26.26 -26.48 13.42
CA ALA A 70 -25.27 -27.30 14.13
C ALA A 70 -23.84 -26.94 13.70
N LEU A 71 -23.62 -26.56 12.45
CA LEU A 71 -22.36 -26.03 11.92
C LEU A 71 -22.06 -24.63 12.49
N LEU A 72 -23.09 -23.77 12.61
CA LEU A 72 -23.06 -22.49 13.32
C LEU A 72 -22.89 -22.64 14.85
N ARG A 73 -23.17 -23.82 15.41
CA ARG A 73 -22.89 -24.15 16.82
C ARG A 73 -21.56 -24.88 17.03
N ALA A 74 -20.99 -25.47 15.98
CA ALA A 74 -19.76 -26.26 16.04
C ALA A 74 -18.53 -25.44 15.61
N ILE A 75 -18.70 -24.52 14.67
CA ILE A 75 -17.94 -23.28 14.60
C ILE A 75 -18.60 -22.42 15.67
N ASP A 76 -17.89 -21.90 16.69
CA ASP A 76 -18.53 -21.03 17.69
C ASP A 76 -19.38 -19.97 16.97
N ASP A 77 -20.60 -19.69 17.46
CA ASP A 77 -21.54 -18.74 16.80
C ASP A 77 -20.83 -17.39 16.54
N GLU A 78 -19.86 -17.01 17.37
CA GLU A 78 -18.95 -15.88 17.17
C GLU A 78 -18.03 -16.06 15.95
N ASP A 79 -17.31 -17.17 15.83
CA ASP A 79 -16.42 -17.49 14.71
C ASP A 79 -17.15 -17.56 13.37
N ALA A 80 -18.35 -18.15 13.33
CA ALA A 80 -19.12 -18.24 12.10
C ALA A 80 -19.69 -16.88 11.69
N SER A 81 -20.11 -16.07 12.67
CA SER A 81 -20.48 -14.68 12.43
C SER A 81 -19.30 -13.84 11.94
N LEU A 82 -18.09 -14.09 12.46
CA LEU A 82 -16.85 -13.45 12.04
C LEU A 82 -16.47 -13.85 10.61
N VAL A 83 -16.61 -15.12 10.23
CA VAL A 83 -16.33 -15.59 8.85
C VAL A 83 -17.35 -15.03 7.86
N LEU A 84 -18.64 -14.97 8.22
CA LEU A 84 -19.67 -14.36 7.37
C LEU A 84 -19.49 -12.84 7.24
N ALA A 85 -19.16 -12.16 8.34
CA ALA A 85 -18.81 -10.75 8.34
C ALA A 85 -17.51 -10.49 7.58
N PHE A 86 -16.55 -11.42 7.63
CA PHE A 86 -15.31 -11.37 6.87
C PHE A 86 -15.58 -11.53 5.39
N ASN A 87 -16.43 -12.47 4.96
CA ASN A 87 -16.77 -12.62 3.56
C ASN A 87 -17.55 -11.40 3.02
N GLN A 88 -18.51 -10.86 3.79
CA GLN A 88 -19.20 -9.62 3.41
C GLN A 88 -18.26 -8.42 3.38
N ALA A 89 -17.38 -8.28 4.37
CA ALA A 89 -16.38 -7.22 4.40
C ALA A 89 -15.38 -7.38 3.24
N LEU A 90 -14.96 -8.60 2.92
CA LEU A 90 -14.11 -8.86 1.76
C LEU A 90 -14.84 -8.55 0.46
N GLU A 91 -16.08 -8.99 0.27
CA GLU A 91 -16.86 -8.70 -0.95
C GLU A 91 -17.07 -7.19 -1.15
N VAL A 92 -17.25 -6.44 -0.06
CA VAL A 92 -17.42 -4.99 -0.10
C VAL A 92 -16.08 -4.26 -0.25
N CYS A 93 -15.00 -4.77 0.34
CA CYS A 93 -13.72 -4.08 0.44
C CYS A 93 -12.65 -4.57 -0.55
N THR A 94 -12.81 -5.75 -1.17
CA THR A 94 -11.84 -6.26 -2.16
C THR A 94 -12.05 -5.52 -3.47
N PRO A 95 -11.12 -4.62 -3.83
CA PRO A 95 -11.26 -3.92 -5.08
C PRO A 95 -10.93 -4.91 -6.23
N PRO A 96 -11.38 -4.63 -7.46
CA PRO A 96 -11.02 -5.45 -8.61
C PRO A 96 -9.50 -5.68 -8.67
N ILE A 97 -9.04 -6.86 -9.12
CA ILE A 97 -7.62 -7.20 -9.17
C ILE A 97 -6.79 -6.12 -9.89
N ALA A 98 -7.35 -5.49 -10.93
CA ALA A 98 -6.72 -4.39 -11.64
C ALA A 98 -6.43 -3.17 -10.74
N VAL A 99 -7.31 -2.86 -9.79
CA VAL A 99 -7.16 -1.77 -8.82
C VAL A 99 -6.12 -2.14 -7.76
N VAL A 100 -6.11 -3.39 -7.29
CA VAL A 100 -5.06 -3.89 -6.37
C VAL A 100 -3.70 -3.74 -7.02
N LEU A 101 -3.54 -4.25 -8.25
CA LEU A 101 -2.29 -4.17 -8.99
C LEU A 101 -1.87 -2.71 -9.26
N ALA A 102 -2.84 -1.85 -9.59
CA ALA A 102 -2.59 -0.42 -9.78
C ALA A 102 -2.08 0.25 -8.50
N GLY A 103 -2.73 0.02 -7.36
CA GLY A 103 -2.30 0.65 -6.10
C GLY A 103 -1.00 0.07 -5.54
N ILE A 104 -0.66 -1.20 -5.82
CA ILE A 104 0.68 -1.74 -5.51
C ILE A 104 1.77 -1.04 -6.32
N LEU A 105 1.51 -0.73 -7.60
CA LEU A 105 2.46 -0.03 -8.47
C LEU A 105 2.51 1.48 -8.20
N SER A 106 1.49 2.03 -7.54
CA SER A 106 1.30 3.47 -7.36
C SER A 106 2.46 4.15 -6.61
N PRO A 107 2.95 3.65 -5.46
CA PRO A 107 4.08 4.24 -4.76
C PRO A 107 5.36 4.31 -5.62
N THR A 108 5.65 3.25 -6.36
CA THR A 108 6.81 3.20 -7.27
C THR A 108 6.68 4.22 -8.39
N ILE A 109 5.48 4.35 -8.96
CA ILE A 109 5.22 5.31 -10.03
C ILE A 109 5.31 6.75 -9.51
N LEU A 110 4.78 7.03 -8.31
CA LEU A 110 4.92 8.33 -7.65
C LEU A 110 6.39 8.68 -7.41
N GLN A 111 7.22 7.71 -7.00
CA GLN A 111 8.67 7.92 -6.82
C GLN A 111 9.38 8.18 -8.16
N ILE A 112 9.06 7.41 -9.21
CA ILE A 112 9.61 7.62 -10.55
C ILE A 112 9.22 9.00 -11.09
N GLN A 113 7.95 9.39 -10.93
CA GLN A 113 7.47 10.73 -11.34
C GLN A 113 8.17 11.84 -10.55
N PHE A 114 8.34 11.66 -9.24
CA PHE A 114 9.09 12.60 -8.40
C PHE A 114 10.53 12.76 -8.91
N ALA A 115 11.24 11.65 -9.14
CA ALA A 115 12.61 11.68 -9.66
C ALA A 115 12.67 12.35 -11.03
N ASN A 116 11.74 12.04 -11.94
CA ASN A 116 11.68 12.63 -13.27
C ASN A 116 11.48 14.16 -13.21
N HIS A 117 10.50 14.63 -12.42
CA HIS A 117 10.27 16.07 -12.26
C HIS A 117 11.46 16.78 -11.60
N LEU A 118 12.10 16.15 -10.62
CA LEU A 118 13.29 16.69 -9.98
C LEU A 118 14.45 16.83 -10.97
N VAL A 119 14.72 15.81 -11.78
CA VAL A 119 15.75 15.83 -12.82
C VAL A 119 15.46 16.91 -13.86
N GLN A 120 14.21 17.02 -14.35
CA GLN A 120 13.82 18.04 -15.32
C GLN A 120 14.02 19.47 -14.80
N VAL A 121 13.67 19.72 -13.54
CA VAL A 121 13.89 21.02 -12.90
C VAL A 121 15.38 21.32 -12.78
N LEU A 122 16.14 20.43 -12.15
CA LEU A 122 17.53 20.71 -11.79
C LEU A 122 18.47 20.73 -13.00
N VAL A 123 18.26 19.84 -13.96
CA VAL A 123 19.19 19.66 -15.10
C VAL A 123 18.85 20.56 -16.27
N LEU A 124 17.56 20.84 -16.54
CA LEU A 124 17.16 21.59 -17.73
C LEU A 124 16.50 22.93 -17.40
N PHE A 125 15.33 22.92 -16.77
CA PHE A 125 14.47 24.09 -16.77
C PHE A 125 14.95 25.20 -15.83
N LEU A 126 15.52 24.86 -14.66
CA LEU A 126 16.08 25.87 -13.75
C LEU A 126 17.32 26.56 -14.35
N PRO A 127 18.34 25.83 -14.87
CA PRO A 127 19.45 26.46 -15.57
C PRO A 127 19.01 27.28 -16.78
N ALA A 128 18.04 26.78 -17.58
CA ALA A 128 17.52 27.51 -18.73
C ALA A 128 16.81 28.81 -18.31
N PHE A 129 16.01 28.78 -17.24
CA PHE A 129 15.32 29.96 -16.72
C PHE A 129 16.31 31.00 -16.18
N VAL A 130 17.24 30.59 -15.31
CA VAL A 130 18.26 31.50 -14.76
C VAL A 130 19.12 32.09 -15.88
N GLY A 131 19.54 31.26 -16.84
CA GLY A 131 20.32 31.71 -17.99
C GLY A 131 19.56 32.72 -18.85
N THR A 132 18.31 32.45 -19.19
CA THR A 132 17.50 33.35 -20.04
C THR A 132 17.11 34.64 -19.34
N VAL A 133 16.86 34.63 -18.03
CA VAL A 133 16.69 35.87 -17.24
C VAL A 133 17.98 36.70 -17.26
N TRP A 134 19.12 36.06 -17.01
CA TRP A 134 20.42 36.73 -17.03
C TRP A 134 20.73 37.33 -18.41
N SER A 135 20.47 36.61 -19.49
CA SER A 135 20.72 37.10 -20.85
C SER A 135 19.77 38.24 -21.22
N LEU A 136 18.49 38.19 -20.82
CA LEU A 136 17.56 39.31 -21.02
C LEU A 136 18.01 40.59 -20.33
N CYS A 137 18.57 40.49 -19.12
CA CYS A 137 19.09 41.64 -18.39
C CYS A 137 20.39 42.19 -18.99
N THR A 138 21.27 41.29 -19.44
CA THR A 138 22.61 41.67 -19.96
C THR A 138 22.52 42.23 -21.38
N ASP A 139 21.70 41.62 -22.23
CA ASP A 139 21.57 41.99 -23.64
C ASP A 139 20.41 42.97 -23.89
N TYR A 140 19.92 43.64 -22.84
CA TYR A 140 18.80 44.57 -22.96
C TYR A 140 19.16 45.73 -23.88
N GLY A 141 18.45 45.84 -25.00
CA GLY A 141 18.66 46.91 -25.98
C GLY A 141 19.83 46.68 -26.95
N ALA A 142 20.55 45.55 -26.84
CA ALA A 142 21.63 45.22 -27.76
C ALA A 142 21.07 44.81 -29.14
N PRO A 143 21.61 45.36 -30.26
CA PRO A 143 21.20 45.00 -31.61
C PRO A 143 21.64 43.57 -31.96
N CYS A 144 20.83 42.87 -32.76
CA CYS A 144 21.15 41.53 -33.24
C CYS A 144 20.34 41.19 -34.49
N ASP A 145 21.04 40.80 -35.56
CA ASP A 145 20.43 40.39 -36.83
C ASP A 145 20.11 38.90 -36.91
N ILE A 146 20.44 38.13 -35.88
CA ILE A 146 20.07 36.71 -35.81
C ILE A 146 18.54 36.63 -35.72
N PRO A 147 17.87 35.99 -36.69
CA PRO A 147 16.43 36.03 -36.81
C PRO A 147 15.77 35.40 -35.60
N GLY A 148 14.92 36.18 -34.92
CA GLY A 148 14.13 35.71 -33.80
C GLY A 148 14.91 35.47 -32.51
N MET A 149 16.18 35.90 -32.38
CA MET A 149 16.98 35.68 -31.16
C MET A 149 16.30 36.26 -29.91
N ARG A 150 15.90 37.55 -29.98
CA ARG A 150 15.20 38.23 -28.89
C ARG A 150 13.86 37.58 -28.56
N ALA A 151 13.10 37.20 -29.59
CA ALA A 151 11.81 36.52 -29.41
C ALA A 151 12.00 35.16 -28.75
N TRP A 152 12.99 34.38 -29.19
CA TRP A 152 13.37 33.11 -28.58
C TRP A 152 13.76 33.28 -27.11
N THR A 153 14.62 34.24 -26.76
CA THR A 153 15.03 34.45 -25.36
C THR A 153 13.85 34.79 -24.47
N CYS A 154 12.95 35.68 -24.92
CA CYS A 154 11.74 36.02 -24.18
C CYS A 154 10.81 34.81 -24.00
N ILE A 155 10.53 34.07 -25.07
CA ILE A 155 9.63 32.90 -25.03
C ILE A 155 10.26 31.79 -24.17
N ALA A 156 11.56 31.52 -24.33
CA ALA A 156 12.28 30.53 -23.54
C ALA A 156 12.28 30.90 -22.06
N CYS A 157 12.46 32.17 -21.70
CA CYS A 157 12.37 32.65 -20.34
C CYS A 157 10.98 32.41 -19.74
N VAL A 158 9.91 32.73 -20.47
CA VAL A 158 8.54 32.56 -19.98
C VAL A 158 8.19 31.09 -19.82
N ILE A 159 8.45 30.26 -20.85
CA ILE A 159 8.10 28.83 -20.80
C ILE A 159 8.94 28.09 -19.75
N SER A 160 10.25 28.34 -19.68
CA SER A 160 11.10 27.71 -18.64
C SER A 160 10.70 28.15 -17.24
N GLY A 161 10.36 29.42 -17.03
CA GLY A 161 9.84 29.89 -15.75
C GLY A 161 8.54 29.21 -15.34
N MET A 162 7.58 29.10 -16.27
CA MET A 162 6.33 28.37 -16.04
C MET A 162 6.56 26.89 -15.71
N LEU A 163 7.50 26.24 -16.42
CA LEU A 163 7.86 24.84 -16.17
C LEU A 163 8.52 24.66 -14.80
N VAL A 164 9.49 25.50 -14.43
CA VAL A 164 10.13 25.46 -13.10
C VAL A 164 9.10 25.58 -11.99
N VAL A 165 8.24 26.61 -12.05
CA VAL A 165 7.21 26.82 -11.01
C VAL A 165 6.25 25.64 -10.96
N SER A 166 5.76 25.17 -12.10
CA SER A 166 4.77 24.09 -12.14
C SER A 166 5.34 22.76 -11.65
N HIS A 167 6.57 22.41 -12.04
CA HIS A 167 7.26 21.23 -11.54
C HIS A 167 7.55 21.32 -10.05
N CYS A 168 7.99 22.46 -9.52
CA CYS A 168 8.23 22.63 -8.09
C CYS A 168 6.93 22.45 -7.28
N LEU A 169 5.82 23.04 -7.71
CA LEU A 169 4.52 22.88 -7.06
C LEU A 169 4.03 21.42 -7.12
N LEU A 170 4.24 20.75 -8.25
CA LEU A 170 3.88 19.33 -8.40
C LEU A 170 4.78 18.43 -7.53
N LEU A 171 6.07 18.72 -7.42
CA LEU A 171 7.00 18.03 -6.52
C LEU A 171 6.59 18.19 -5.05
N SER A 172 6.15 19.37 -4.63
CA SER A 172 5.59 19.57 -3.28
C SER A 172 4.33 18.75 -3.06
N SER A 173 3.45 18.67 -4.07
CA SER A 173 2.22 17.86 -4.02
C SER A 173 2.54 16.36 -3.96
N LEU A 174 3.51 15.90 -4.75
CA LEU A 174 4.03 14.52 -4.74
C LEU A 174 4.66 14.16 -3.41
N SER A 175 5.48 15.04 -2.84
CA SER A 175 6.12 14.84 -1.54
C SER A 175 5.08 14.77 -0.42
N GLY A 176 4.08 15.66 -0.44
CA GLY A 176 2.94 15.62 0.48
C GLY A 176 2.17 14.30 0.36
N GLY A 177 1.84 13.88 -0.86
CA GLY A 177 1.15 12.62 -1.13
C GLY A 177 1.93 11.39 -0.65
N LEU A 178 3.23 11.31 -0.97
CA LEU A 178 4.11 10.24 -0.47
C LEU A 178 4.22 10.23 1.05
N SER A 179 4.26 11.41 1.68
CA SER A 179 4.28 11.51 3.15
C SER A 179 2.98 11.04 3.78
N ALA A 180 1.83 11.34 3.15
CA ALA A 180 0.51 10.89 3.62
C ALA A 180 0.38 9.36 3.52
N VAL A 181 0.76 8.77 2.37
CA VAL A 181 0.78 7.31 2.19
C VAL A 181 1.73 6.64 3.17
N ARG A 182 2.92 7.22 3.41
CA ARG A 182 3.87 6.69 4.40
C ARG A 182 3.32 6.79 5.83
N ALA A 183 2.70 7.91 6.20
CA ALA A 183 2.09 8.08 7.52
C ALA A 183 0.98 7.04 7.75
N LYS A 184 0.14 6.80 6.73
CA LYS A 184 -0.87 5.74 6.78
C LYS A 184 -0.27 4.33 6.83
N SER A 185 0.82 4.09 6.11
CA SER A 185 1.55 2.82 6.19
C SER A 185 2.06 2.56 7.61
N ILE A 186 2.63 3.59 8.26
CA ILE A 186 3.09 3.51 9.66
C ILE A 186 1.91 3.27 10.61
N GLU A 187 0.79 3.99 10.45
CA GLU A 187 -0.41 3.78 11.27
C GLU A 187 -0.94 2.34 11.17
N VAL A 188 -0.97 1.77 9.95
CA VAL A 188 -1.38 0.38 9.74
C VAL A 188 -0.35 -0.57 10.35
N GLN A 189 0.94 -0.32 10.16
CA GLN A 189 2.02 -1.15 10.71
C GLN A 189 2.05 -1.15 12.25
N GLU A 190 1.85 -0.01 12.89
CA GLU A 190 1.79 0.10 14.35
C GLU A 190 0.63 -0.73 14.92
N ARG A 191 -0.53 -0.71 14.28
CA ARG A 191 -1.68 -1.56 14.67
C ARG A 191 -1.39 -3.04 14.52
N LEU A 192 -0.73 -3.42 13.43
CA LEU A 192 -0.32 -4.81 13.21
C LEU A 192 0.63 -5.29 14.30
N ILE A 193 1.53 -4.42 14.76
CA ILE A 193 2.46 -4.73 15.85
C ILE A 193 1.71 -4.82 17.19
N GLU A 194 0.77 -3.89 17.46
CA GLU A 194 -0.04 -3.91 18.68
C GLU A 194 -0.87 -5.19 18.77
N ASN A 195 -1.59 -5.57 17.71
CA ASN A 195 -2.37 -6.79 17.66
C ASN A 195 -1.48 -8.04 17.77
N ALA A 196 -0.31 -8.05 17.13
CA ALA A 196 0.62 -9.17 17.22
C ALA A 196 1.24 -9.33 18.61
N ALA A 197 1.35 -8.25 19.40
CA ALA A 197 1.92 -8.28 20.74
C ALA A 197 1.03 -9.00 21.76
N ASP A 198 -0.29 -9.05 21.51
CA ASP A 198 -1.26 -9.73 22.39
C ASP A 198 -1.15 -11.26 22.34
N GLY A 199 -0.31 -11.82 21.46
CA GLY A 199 0.09 -13.23 21.46
C GLY A 199 -0.92 -14.20 20.84
N GLU A 200 -2.15 -13.76 20.63
CA GLU A 200 -3.21 -14.50 19.93
C GLU A 200 -3.48 -13.83 18.58
N THR A 201 -2.86 -14.34 17.50
CA THR A 201 -3.22 -13.90 16.14
C THR A 201 -4.58 -14.49 15.78
N ASP A 202 -5.63 -13.71 15.97
CA ASP A 202 -7.00 -14.10 15.67
C ASP A 202 -7.35 -13.79 14.19
N LEU A 203 -8.42 -14.41 13.67
CA LEU A 203 -8.96 -14.11 12.34
C LEU A 203 -9.30 -12.63 12.16
N SER A 204 -9.67 -11.93 13.25
CA SER A 204 -9.86 -10.49 13.27
C SER A 204 -8.58 -9.73 12.88
N ASP A 205 -7.41 -10.17 13.32
CA ASP A 205 -6.14 -9.51 13.00
C ASP A 205 -5.81 -9.68 11.53
N MET A 206 -6.03 -10.89 10.99
CA MET A 206 -5.84 -11.18 9.56
C MET A 206 -6.75 -10.31 8.69
N GLN A 207 -8.00 -10.12 9.11
CA GLN A 207 -8.92 -9.20 8.46
C GLN A 207 -8.39 -7.77 8.50
N GLU A 208 -7.85 -7.33 9.63
CA GLU A 208 -7.27 -5.99 9.75
C GLU A 208 -6.03 -5.81 8.86
N ILE A 209 -5.19 -6.84 8.68
CA ILE A 209 -4.05 -6.80 7.73
C ILE A 209 -4.55 -6.60 6.30
N VAL A 210 -5.52 -7.41 5.88
CA VAL A 210 -6.02 -7.36 4.50
C VAL A 210 -6.73 -6.04 4.24
N VAL A 211 -7.58 -5.59 5.17
CA VAL A 211 -8.28 -4.30 5.06
C VAL A 211 -7.31 -3.12 5.12
N GLY A 212 -6.30 -3.17 6.00
CA GLY A 212 -5.26 -2.14 6.08
C GLY A 212 -4.45 -2.04 4.79
N GLY A 213 -4.08 -3.19 4.22
CA GLY A 213 -3.36 -3.27 2.95
C GLY A 213 -4.18 -2.73 1.77
N THR A 214 -5.47 -3.08 1.67
CA THR A 214 -6.35 -2.58 0.60
C THR A 214 -6.59 -1.07 0.73
N VAL A 215 -6.78 -0.56 1.95
CA VAL A 215 -6.91 0.89 2.20
C VAL A 215 -5.64 1.63 1.80
N LEU A 216 -4.45 1.11 2.11
CA LEU A 216 -3.18 1.72 1.71
C LEU A 216 -3.03 1.81 0.19
N VAL A 217 -3.36 0.72 -0.50
CA VAL A 217 -3.33 0.61 -1.97
C VAL A 217 -4.32 1.58 -2.61
N GLN A 218 -5.53 1.70 -2.05
CA GLN A 218 -6.54 2.65 -2.52
C GLN A 218 -6.11 4.10 -2.27
N GLU A 219 -5.57 4.43 -1.09
CA GLU A 219 -5.10 5.78 -0.77
C GLU A 219 -3.96 6.21 -1.69
N ALA A 220 -3.00 5.32 -1.96
CA ALA A 220 -1.93 5.59 -2.92
C ALA A 220 -2.49 5.90 -4.32
N LEU A 221 -3.47 5.12 -4.77
CA LEU A 221 -4.14 5.33 -6.05
C LEU A 221 -4.90 6.67 -6.10
N LEU A 222 -5.54 7.09 -5.00
CA LEU A 222 -6.24 8.37 -4.91
C LEU A 222 -5.28 9.55 -4.98
N VAL A 223 -4.13 9.44 -4.32
CA VAL A 223 -3.04 10.43 -4.38
C VAL A 223 -2.49 10.52 -5.81
N GLU A 224 -2.20 9.39 -6.46
CA GLU A 224 -1.74 9.34 -7.85
C GLU A 224 -2.75 9.96 -8.81
N ASP A 225 -4.04 9.61 -8.70
CA ASP A 225 -5.06 10.18 -9.57
C ASP A 225 -5.21 11.69 -9.38
N GLY A 226 -5.16 12.16 -8.13
CA GLY A 226 -5.19 13.59 -7.80
C GLY A 226 -4.05 14.36 -8.47
N ILE A 227 -2.85 13.78 -8.49
CA ILE A 227 -1.66 14.36 -9.13
C ILE A 227 -1.80 14.33 -10.66
N ARG A 228 -2.24 13.20 -11.21
CA ARG A 228 -2.39 13.02 -12.65
C ARG A 228 -3.44 13.94 -13.28
N ARG A 229 -4.56 14.15 -12.57
CA ARG A 229 -5.65 15.06 -12.98
C ARG A 229 -5.42 16.51 -12.54
N SER A 230 -4.34 16.80 -11.84
CA SER A 230 -4.02 18.14 -11.39
C SER A 230 -3.88 19.10 -12.57
N ARG A 231 -4.40 20.32 -12.42
CA ARG A 231 -4.19 21.40 -13.39
C ARG A 231 -2.70 21.71 -13.60
N LEU A 232 -1.86 21.46 -12.60
CA LEU A 232 -0.40 21.63 -12.73
C LEU A 232 0.19 20.66 -13.75
N ASN A 233 -0.28 19.41 -13.78
CA ASN A 233 0.14 18.42 -14.77
C ASN A 233 -0.26 18.86 -16.19
N ASP A 234 -1.39 19.54 -16.34
CA ASP A 234 -1.81 20.10 -17.63
C ASP A 234 -0.94 21.26 -18.09
N VAL A 235 -0.59 22.16 -17.18
CA VAL A 235 0.33 23.26 -17.48
C VAL A 235 1.69 22.72 -17.90
N ILE A 236 2.23 21.71 -17.19
CA ILE A 236 3.49 21.06 -17.56
C ILE A 236 3.38 20.39 -18.92
N GLY A 237 2.31 19.64 -19.19
CA GLY A 237 2.08 18.96 -20.46
C GLY A 237 2.06 19.93 -21.65
N VAL A 238 1.28 21.02 -21.53
CA VAL A 238 1.20 22.06 -22.58
C VAL A 238 2.52 22.79 -22.74
N CYS A 239 3.16 23.22 -21.65
CA CYS A 239 4.43 23.94 -21.73
C CYS A 239 5.55 23.05 -22.28
N SER A 240 5.59 21.76 -21.92
CA SER A 240 6.52 20.78 -22.48
C SER A 240 6.27 20.55 -23.96
N ALA A 241 5.00 20.49 -24.39
CA ALA A 241 4.65 20.37 -25.80
C ALA A 241 5.08 21.61 -26.61
N LEU A 242 4.93 22.81 -26.06
CA LEU A 242 5.42 24.06 -26.66
C LEU A 242 6.95 24.18 -26.60
N TRP A 243 7.59 23.54 -25.62
CA TRP A 243 9.04 23.51 -25.51
C TRP A 243 9.69 22.69 -26.64
N ILE A 244 9.04 21.63 -27.15
CA ILE A 244 9.57 20.80 -28.25
C ILE A 244 9.89 21.61 -29.53
N PRO A 245 8.97 22.37 -30.15
CA PRO A 245 9.31 23.18 -31.32
C PRO A 245 10.34 24.26 -31.00
N MET A 246 10.36 24.76 -29.76
CA MET A 246 11.38 25.71 -29.33
C MET A 246 12.77 25.07 -29.21
N ILE A 247 12.87 23.80 -28.85
CA ILE A 247 14.11 23.03 -28.92
C ILE A 247 14.61 22.99 -30.36
N VAL A 248 13.74 22.62 -31.31
CA VAL A 248 14.10 22.54 -32.73
C VAL A 248 14.59 23.91 -33.22
N TRP A 249 13.88 24.98 -32.86
CA TRP A 249 14.30 26.34 -33.19
C TRP A 249 15.62 26.73 -32.53
N ASN A 250 15.87 26.32 -31.28
CA ASN A 250 17.14 26.56 -30.60
C ASN A 250 18.31 25.88 -31.32
N PHE A 251 18.13 24.64 -31.80
CA PHE A 251 19.15 23.98 -32.63
C PHE A 251 19.41 24.75 -33.93
N VAL A 252 18.35 25.23 -34.57
CA VAL A 252 18.44 26.05 -35.80
C VAL A 252 19.23 27.33 -35.52
N ILE A 253 18.89 28.09 -34.47
CA ILE A 253 19.65 29.29 -34.04
C ILE A 253 21.12 28.96 -33.79
N VAL A 254 21.38 27.91 -33.01
CA VAL A 254 22.72 27.60 -32.53
C VAL A 254 23.63 27.12 -33.66
N ILE A 255 23.17 26.18 -34.47
CA ILE A 255 23.92 25.59 -35.59
C ILE A 255 24.02 26.59 -36.76
N GLY A 256 22.92 27.28 -37.08
CA GLY A 256 22.85 28.15 -38.25
C GLY A 256 23.58 29.48 -38.10
N TRP A 257 23.57 30.07 -36.91
CA TRP A 257 24.11 31.43 -36.70
C TRP A 257 25.16 31.48 -35.60
N THR A 258 24.90 30.88 -34.42
CA THR A 258 25.82 31.12 -33.30
C THR A 258 27.18 30.46 -33.51
N PHE A 259 27.29 29.34 -34.22
CA PHE A 259 28.59 28.71 -34.49
C PHE A 259 29.37 29.35 -35.65
N VAL A 260 28.76 30.25 -36.41
CA VAL A 260 29.43 30.91 -37.53
C VAL A 260 30.38 31.97 -36.98
N PRO A 261 31.71 31.86 -37.25
CA PRO A 261 32.67 32.83 -36.76
C PRO A 261 32.37 34.23 -37.31
N GLY A 262 32.51 35.26 -36.47
CA GLY A 262 32.27 36.66 -36.83
C GLY A 262 30.83 37.14 -36.69
N GLN A 263 29.85 36.26 -36.44
CA GLN A 263 28.44 36.65 -36.27
C GLN A 263 28.10 37.22 -34.88
N ILE A 264 28.90 36.91 -33.84
CA ILE A 264 28.67 37.35 -32.47
C ILE A 264 29.87 38.16 -31.99
N SER A 265 29.62 39.38 -31.50
CA SER A 265 30.64 40.20 -30.86
C SER A 265 30.63 39.97 -29.34
N PHE A 266 31.74 39.49 -28.78
CA PHE A 266 31.91 39.34 -27.32
C PHE A 266 32.41 40.62 -26.64
N PHE A 267 32.68 41.67 -27.41
CA PHE A 267 33.12 42.95 -26.88
C PHE A 267 31.88 43.80 -26.55
N VAL A 268 31.85 44.38 -25.35
CA VAL A 268 30.94 45.48 -25.05
C VAL A 268 31.38 46.63 -25.94
N VAL A 269 30.69 46.82 -27.06
CA VAL A 269 31.00 47.87 -28.02
C VAL A 269 30.83 49.19 -27.28
N GLY A 270 31.96 49.81 -26.90
CA GLY A 270 31.97 51.18 -26.44
C GLY A 270 31.36 52.06 -27.54
N ALA A 271 30.50 52.98 -27.14
CA ALA A 271 29.62 53.78 -27.99
C ALA A 271 30.33 54.73 -29.01
N GLU A 272 31.62 54.53 -29.32
CA GLU A 272 32.45 55.50 -30.04
C GLU A 272 33.00 55.03 -31.39
N GLU A 273 32.94 53.73 -31.74
CA GLU A 273 33.25 53.27 -33.10
C GLU A 273 31.94 52.97 -33.84
N GLU A 274 31.68 53.73 -34.92
CA GLU A 274 30.60 53.46 -35.88
C GLU A 274 30.83 52.09 -36.52
N VAL A 275 30.31 51.09 -35.83
CA VAL A 275 30.24 49.74 -36.34
C VAL A 275 29.25 49.75 -37.50
N PRO A 276 29.58 49.12 -38.64
CA PRO A 276 28.65 49.00 -39.74
C PRO A 276 27.33 48.39 -39.26
N GLU A 277 26.23 49.13 -39.40
CA GLU A 277 24.90 48.64 -39.10
C GLU A 277 24.69 47.30 -39.81
N GLY A 278 24.38 46.24 -39.05
CA GLY A 278 24.10 44.92 -39.60
C GLY A 278 25.27 43.92 -39.64
N ALA A 279 26.46 44.28 -39.11
CA ALA A 279 27.64 43.41 -39.24
C ALA A 279 27.69 42.25 -38.22
N TYR A 280 27.11 42.39 -37.02
CA TYR A 280 27.19 41.37 -35.98
C TYR A 280 26.09 41.50 -34.92
N CYS A 281 25.85 40.39 -34.22
CA CYS A 281 24.95 40.31 -33.07
C CYS A 281 25.70 40.66 -31.77
N ALA A 282 25.24 41.71 -31.09
CA ALA A 282 25.77 42.14 -29.78
C ALA A 282 25.14 41.38 -28.59
N GLN A 283 24.14 40.52 -28.82
CA GLN A 283 23.48 39.69 -27.80
C GLN A 283 24.28 38.44 -27.44
N TRP A 284 25.52 38.65 -26.97
CA TRP A 284 26.46 37.56 -26.70
C TRP A 284 26.01 36.65 -25.55
N ALA A 285 25.34 37.20 -24.52
CA ALA A 285 24.88 36.42 -23.38
C ALA A 285 23.75 35.47 -23.79
N SER A 286 22.83 35.94 -24.64
CA SER A 286 21.73 35.16 -25.19
C SER A 286 22.26 34.03 -26.08
N ALA A 287 23.28 34.32 -26.90
CA ALA A 287 23.93 33.30 -27.71
C ALA A 287 24.63 32.23 -26.87
N PHE A 288 25.30 32.64 -25.78
CA PHE A 288 25.89 31.70 -24.81
C PHE A 288 24.84 30.80 -24.16
N VAL A 289 23.73 31.39 -23.71
CA VAL A 289 22.63 30.65 -23.07
C VAL A 289 21.96 29.69 -24.07
N ALA A 290 21.75 30.11 -25.32
CA ALA A 290 21.23 29.25 -26.39
C ALA A 290 22.10 28.00 -26.60
N ARG A 291 23.43 28.18 -26.65
CA ARG A 291 24.39 27.07 -26.75
C ARG A 291 24.35 26.16 -25.52
N MET A 292 24.29 26.72 -24.31
CA MET A 292 24.17 25.93 -23.08
C MET A 292 22.88 25.09 -23.08
N ILE A 293 21.73 25.70 -23.41
CA ILE A 293 20.45 24.99 -23.52
C ILE A 293 20.49 23.93 -24.61
N CYS A 294 21.18 24.19 -25.73
CA CYS A 294 21.38 23.24 -26.82
C CYS A 294 22.16 21.99 -26.37
N LEU A 295 23.11 22.14 -25.44
CA LEU A 295 23.86 21.01 -24.86
C LEU A 295 23.08 20.25 -23.80
N LEU A 296 22.29 20.96 -22.98
CA LEU A 296 21.48 20.34 -21.92
C LEU A 296 20.27 19.58 -22.47
N THR A 297 19.67 20.08 -23.55
CA THR A 297 18.41 19.54 -24.08
C THR A 297 18.49 18.06 -24.47
N PRO A 298 19.49 17.58 -25.23
CA PRO A 298 19.62 16.16 -25.59
C PRO A 298 19.56 15.20 -24.39
N LEU A 299 20.10 15.61 -23.23
CA LEU A 299 20.15 14.77 -22.03
C LEU A 299 18.75 14.41 -21.51
N VAL A 300 17.75 15.26 -21.74
CA VAL A 300 16.38 15.08 -21.25
C VAL A 300 15.34 15.11 -22.37
N PHE A 301 15.76 15.12 -23.63
CA PHE A 301 14.87 15.24 -24.78
C PHE A 301 13.85 14.10 -24.82
N PHE A 302 14.31 12.86 -24.66
CA PHE A 302 13.44 11.68 -24.63
C PHE A 302 12.50 11.69 -23.43
N LEU A 303 12.94 12.19 -22.27
CA LEU A 303 12.07 12.33 -21.09
C LEU A 303 10.95 13.35 -21.34
N ASN A 304 11.25 14.46 -22.01
CA ASN A 304 10.24 15.47 -22.38
C ASN A 304 9.24 14.91 -23.39
N ILE A 305 9.70 14.19 -24.43
CA ILE A 305 8.80 13.53 -25.39
C ILE A 305 7.92 12.49 -24.69
N ALA A 306 8.53 11.59 -23.90
CA ALA A 306 7.79 10.57 -23.17
C ALA A 306 6.75 11.19 -22.24
N HIS A 307 7.08 12.30 -21.57
CA HIS A 307 6.14 13.03 -20.73
C HIS A 307 4.97 13.62 -21.53
N VAL A 308 5.23 14.28 -22.66
CA VAL A 308 4.16 14.84 -23.53
C VAL A 308 3.27 13.74 -24.10
N VAL A 309 3.85 12.61 -24.52
CA VAL A 309 3.10 11.44 -25.01
C VAL A 309 2.24 10.85 -23.89
N TYR A 310 2.82 10.64 -22.70
CA TYR A 310 2.09 10.15 -21.53
C TYR A 310 0.93 11.09 -21.15
N TRP A 311 1.17 12.39 -21.12
CA TRP A 311 0.15 13.40 -20.87
C TRP A 311 -0.97 13.39 -21.93
N ALA A 312 -0.61 13.31 -23.21
CA ALA A 312 -1.57 13.24 -24.30
C ALA A 312 -2.43 11.97 -24.23
N ILE A 313 -1.82 10.83 -23.92
CA ILE A 313 -2.53 9.56 -23.69
C ILE A 313 -3.46 9.71 -22.48
N ALA A 314 -2.99 10.26 -21.36
CA ALA A 314 -3.81 10.47 -20.17
C ALA A 314 -5.04 11.36 -20.46
N LYS A 315 -4.89 12.38 -21.32
CA LYS A 315 -6.01 13.20 -21.80
C LYS A 315 -6.95 12.45 -22.72
N ALA A 316 -6.42 11.66 -23.65
CA ALA A 316 -7.23 10.84 -24.54
C ALA A 316 -8.06 9.80 -23.77
N LEU A 317 -7.48 9.19 -22.72
CA LEU A 317 -8.14 8.24 -21.82
C LEU A 317 -9.31 8.84 -21.04
N GLY A 318 -9.42 10.16 -20.94
CA GLY A 318 -10.61 10.81 -20.40
C GLY A 318 -11.84 10.70 -21.32
N SER A 319 -11.66 10.29 -22.57
CA SER A 319 -12.76 10.09 -23.52
C SER A 319 -13.27 8.65 -23.49
N ALA A 320 -14.58 8.47 -23.29
CA ALA A 320 -15.23 7.16 -23.32
C ALA A 320 -15.10 6.44 -24.68
N ALA A 321 -14.79 7.16 -25.76
CA ALA A 321 -14.51 6.58 -27.06
C ALA A 321 -13.14 5.89 -27.07
N PHE A 322 -12.08 6.58 -26.61
CA PHE A 322 -10.74 6.03 -26.58
C PHE A 322 -10.63 4.86 -25.60
N GLU A 323 -11.26 4.96 -24.41
CA GLU A 323 -11.33 3.84 -23.46
C GLU A 323 -11.93 2.58 -24.11
N ARG A 324 -13.03 2.71 -24.85
CA ARG A 324 -13.65 1.58 -25.56
C ARG A 324 -12.71 0.98 -26.60
N VAL A 325 -11.99 1.82 -27.35
CA VAL A 325 -11.02 1.34 -28.36
C VAL A 325 -9.89 0.57 -27.70
N VAL A 326 -9.26 1.14 -26.66
CA VAL A 326 -8.15 0.50 -25.95
C VAL A 326 -8.59 -0.81 -25.28
N LEU A 327 -9.77 -0.84 -24.65
CA LEU A 327 -10.34 -2.06 -24.07
C LEU A 327 -10.70 -3.09 -25.15
N SER A 328 -11.20 -2.66 -26.31
CA SER A 328 -11.50 -3.59 -27.41
C SER A 328 -10.24 -4.24 -27.98
N ALA A 329 -9.15 -3.48 -28.08
CA ALA A 329 -7.85 -4.01 -28.51
C ALA A 329 -7.28 -4.98 -27.48
N ALA A 330 -7.34 -4.63 -26.19
CA ALA A 330 -6.90 -5.52 -25.11
C ALA A 330 -7.71 -6.83 -25.09
N LYS A 331 -9.03 -6.73 -25.28
CA LYS A 331 -9.91 -7.89 -25.36
C LYS A 331 -9.60 -8.77 -26.57
N ALA A 332 -9.30 -8.19 -27.72
CA ALA A 332 -8.91 -8.96 -28.90
C ALA A 332 -7.63 -9.77 -28.69
N ILE A 333 -6.69 -9.26 -27.88
CA ILE A 333 -5.47 -10.01 -27.48
C ILE A 333 -5.86 -11.16 -26.55
N ASP A 334 -6.73 -10.91 -25.57
CA ASP A 334 -7.19 -11.92 -24.60
C ASP A 334 -8.02 -13.04 -25.25
N ASP A 335 -8.87 -12.71 -26.22
CA ASP A 335 -9.69 -13.68 -26.97
C ASP A 335 -8.80 -14.70 -27.73
N GLY A 336 -7.53 -14.35 -28.01
CA GLY A 336 -6.53 -15.24 -28.58
C GLY A 336 -5.82 -16.15 -27.58
N GLN A 337 -5.93 -15.91 -26.27
CA GLN A 337 -5.20 -16.63 -25.22
C GLN A 337 -6.14 -17.24 -24.17
N ALA A 338 -6.55 -18.49 -24.37
CA ALA A 338 -7.14 -19.40 -23.38
C ALA A 338 -8.28 -18.87 -22.47
N GLY A 339 -8.89 -17.72 -22.79
CA GLY A 339 -9.98 -17.11 -22.02
C GLY A 339 -9.58 -16.39 -20.73
N ILE A 340 -8.28 -16.18 -20.45
CA ILE A 340 -7.84 -15.41 -19.28
C ILE A 340 -7.61 -13.95 -19.71
N PRO A 341 -8.34 -12.97 -19.13
CA PRO A 341 -8.30 -11.57 -19.58
C PRO A 341 -7.06 -10.82 -19.07
N VAL A 342 -5.84 -11.30 -19.38
CA VAL A 342 -4.59 -10.76 -18.86
C VAL A 342 -4.31 -9.35 -19.41
N ALA A 343 -4.40 -9.15 -20.72
CA ALA A 343 -4.16 -7.87 -21.37
C ALA A 343 -5.20 -6.83 -20.95
N THR A 344 -6.49 -7.20 -20.89
CA THR A 344 -7.56 -6.31 -20.41
C THR A 344 -7.32 -5.92 -18.95
N THR A 345 -6.91 -6.86 -18.11
CA THR A 345 -6.61 -6.58 -16.70
C THR A 345 -5.41 -5.65 -16.58
N LEU A 346 -4.32 -5.88 -17.32
CA LEU A 346 -3.13 -5.03 -17.32
C LEU A 346 -3.42 -3.63 -17.86
N VAL A 347 -4.16 -3.51 -18.96
CA VAL A 347 -4.56 -2.22 -19.54
C VAL A 347 -5.42 -1.44 -18.55
N LYS A 348 -6.37 -2.09 -17.88
CA LYS A 348 -7.14 -1.46 -16.81
C LYS A 348 -6.26 -1.04 -15.65
N ALA A 349 -5.37 -1.94 -15.24
CA ALA A 349 -4.46 -1.77 -14.12
C ALA A 349 -3.27 -0.86 -14.41
N VAL A 350 -3.05 -0.37 -15.62
CA VAL A 350 -1.91 0.52 -15.97
C VAL A 350 -2.39 1.81 -16.63
N LEU A 351 -3.23 1.70 -17.65
CA LEU A 351 -3.69 2.83 -18.45
C LEU A 351 -4.98 3.43 -17.88
N LEU A 352 -6.01 2.61 -17.62
CA LEU A 352 -7.36 3.11 -17.26
C LEU A 352 -7.61 3.32 -15.77
N ARG A 353 -6.54 3.36 -14.96
CA ARG A 353 -6.58 3.40 -13.49
C ARG A 353 -7.49 4.44 -12.81
N ALA A 354 -7.99 5.46 -13.52
CA ALA A 354 -8.76 6.55 -12.89
C ALA A 354 -10.20 6.77 -13.34
N ALA A 355 -10.66 6.19 -14.45
CA ALA A 355 -11.89 6.72 -15.07
C ALA A 355 -13.18 6.27 -14.33
N PRO A 356 -13.38 4.98 -13.99
CA PRO A 356 -14.59 4.56 -13.27
C PRO A 356 -14.35 4.00 -11.85
N ASP A 357 -13.18 3.41 -11.61
CA ASP A 357 -12.92 2.67 -10.37
C ASP A 357 -12.43 3.57 -9.23
N ALA A 358 -12.01 4.80 -9.52
CA ALA A 358 -11.59 5.76 -8.51
C ALA A 358 -12.74 6.13 -7.57
N ASP A 359 -13.96 6.33 -8.09
CA ASP A 359 -15.12 6.66 -7.24
C ASP A 359 -15.56 5.46 -6.40
N ARG A 360 -15.43 4.24 -6.95
CA ARG A 360 -15.64 3.00 -6.19
C ARG A 360 -14.59 2.83 -5.10
N ALA A 361 -13.33 3.14 -5.38
CA ALA A 361 -12.26 3.12 -4.40
C ALA A 361 -12.52 4.17 -3.30
N ARG A 362 -12.93 5.39 -3.64
CA ARG A 362 -13.31 6.42 -2.64
C ARG A 362 -14.46 5.95 -1.76
N LEU A 363 -15.48 5.34 -2.36
CA LEU A 363 -16.61 4.77 -1.63
C LEU A 363 -16.14 3.64 -0.71
N ALA A 364 -15.28 2.74 -1.19
CA ALA A 364 -14.74 1.63 -0.41
C ALA A 364 -13.90 2.13 0.77
N VAL A 365 -13.02 3.13 0.58
CA VAL A 365 -12.26 3.77 1.67
C VAL A 365 -13.21 4.40 2.68
N ALA A 366 -14.19 5.19 2.23
CA ALA A 366 -15.13 5.87 3.11
C ALA A 366 -16.02 4.90 3.89
N LEU A 367 -16.47 3.82 3.24
CA LEU A 367 -17.29 2.78 3.85
C LEU A 367 -16.45 1.96 4.85
N GLY A 368 -15.20 1.64 4.49
CA GLY A 368 -14.23 1.02 5.40
C GLY A 368 -13.97 1.86 6.64
N GLU A 369 -13.77 3.17 6.49
CA GLU A 369 -13.60 4.08 7.62
C GLU A 369 -14.88 4.21 8.46
N ALA A 370 -16.05 4.27 7.84
CA ALA A 370 -17.33 4.31 8.55
C ALA A 370 -17.58 3.02 9.36
N MET A 371 -17.29 1.85 8.79
CA MET A 371 -17.39 0.56 9.50
C MET A 371 -16.42 0.52 10.68
N ARG A 372 -15.18 0.97 10.48
CA ARG A 372 -14.18 1.07 11.55
C ARG A 372 -14.64 1.98 12.69
N LEU A 373 -15.09 3.18 12.36
CA LEU A 373 -15.59 4.14 13.35
C LEU A 373 -16.83 3.59 14.10
N THR A 374 -17.66 2.80 13.41
CA THR A 374 -18.81 2.13 14.02
C THR A 374 -18.37 1.05 15.01
N LYS A 375 -17.38 0.21 14.67
CA LYS A 375 -16.80 -0.80 15.58
C LYS A 375 -16.16 -0.13 16.80
N MET A 376 -15.41 0.96 16.60
CA MET A 376 -14.83 1.74 17.70
C MET A 376 -15.91 2.33 18.61
N ARG A 377 -17.00 2.86 18.04
CA ARG A 377 -18.14 3.37 18.82
C ARG A 377 -18.75 2.26 19.67
N GLN A 378 -19.03 1.09 19.09
CA GLN A 378 -19.60 -0.05 19.80
C GLN A 378 -18.68 -0.54 20.94
N GLY A 379 -17.37 -0.62 20.69
CA GLY A 379 -16.39 -0.98 21.71
C GLY A 379 -16.34 0.02 22.88
N LEU A 380 -16.39 1.32 22.58
CA LEU A 380 -16.47 2.37 23.60
C LEU A 380 -17.80 2.36 24.36
N GLU A 381 -18.92 2.12 23.67
CA GLU A 381 -20.25 1.99 24.29
C GLU A 381 -20.29 0.78 25.26
N SER A 382 -19.67 -0.34 24.88
CA SER A 382 -19.55 -1.51 25.76
C SER A 382 -18.73 -1.21 27.02
N LYS A 383 -17.53 -0.61 26.86
CA LYS A 383 -16.69 -0.17 27.99
C LYS A 383 -17.41 0.84 28.89
N LEU A 384 -18.17 1.76 28.30
CA LEU A 384 -18.98 2.71 29.05
C LEU A 384 -20.08 2.00 29.85
N GLY A 385 -20.72 0.99 29.26
CA GLY A 385 -21.70 0.13 29.93
C GLY A 385 -21.11 -0.59 31.15
N GLU A 386 -19.92 -1.18 31.00
CA GLU A 386 -19.21 -1.87 32.09
C GLU A 386 -18.89 -0.92 33.26
N VAL A 387 -18.33 0.26 32.95
CA VAL A 387 -18.04 1.30 33.96
C VAL A 387 -19.32 1.76 34.63
N GLN A 388 -20.42 1.93 33.88
CA GLN A 388 -21.71 2.32 34.43
C GLN A 388 -22.29 1.25 35.37
N GLN A 389 -22.11 -0.03 35.03
CA GLN A 389 -22.48 -1.14 35.90
C GLN A 389 -21.68 -1.13 37.21
N ARG A 390 -20.36 -0.88 37.14
CA ARG A 390 -19.49 -0.74 38.34
C ARG A 390 -19.88 0.47 39.20
N ILE A 391 -20.28 1.58 38.60
CA ILE A 391 -20.80 2.75 39.33
C ILE A 391 -22.11 2.38 40.05
N ASN A 392 -22.99 1.64 39.37
CA ASN A 392 -24.28 1.25 39.94
C ASN A 392 -24.12 0.23 41.08
N SER A 393 -23.24 -0.76 40.95
CA SER A 393 -22.90 -1.67 42.05
C SER A 393 -22.30 -0.91 43.22
N GLY A 394 -21.33 -0.02 42.97
CA GLY A 394 -20.76 0.83 44.02
C GLY A 394 -21.79 1.74 44.71
N LYS A 395 -22.81 2.24 43.99
CA LYS A 395 -23.93 2.98 44.58
C LYS A 395 -24.82 2.11 45.46
N LEU A 396 -25.06 0.86 45.06
CA LEU A 396 -25.83 -0.11 45.85
C LEU A 396 -25.06 -0.47 47.13
N ASP A 397 -23.76 -0.77 47.02
CA ASP A 397 -22.89 -1.07 48.15
C ASP A 397 -22.84 0.12 49.13
N ARG A 398 -22.70 1.34 48.60
CA ARG A 398 -22.75 2.55 49.44
C ARG A 398 -24.08 2.70 50.18
N LYS A 399 -25.21 2.39 49.54
CA LYS A 399 -26.54 2.40 50.21
C LYS A 399 -26.63 1.30 51.27
N ALA A 400 -26.12 0.10 50.98
CA ALA A 400 -26.10 -1.01 51.93
C ALA A 400 -25.26 -0.68 53.16
N LEU A 401 -24.05 -0.15 52.96
CA LEU A 401 -23.17 0.35 54.03
C LEU A 401 -23.83 1.48 54.83
N LYS A 402 -24.47 2.45 54.18
CA LYS A 402 -25.19 3.52 54.88
C LYS A 402 -26.31 2.96 55.77
N THR A 403 -27.04 1.96 55.29
CA THR A 403 -28.11 1.29 56.05
C THR A 403 -27.54 0.51 57.24
N LEU A 404 -26.39 -0.14 57.07
CA LEU A 404 -25.66 -0.82 58.15
C LEU A 404 -25.21 0.17 59.24
N VAL A 405 -24.62 1.31 58.84
CA VAL A 405 -24.20 2.36 59.78
C VAL A 405 -25.41 2.90 60.55
N GLN A 406 -26.53 3.19 59.86
CA GLN A 406 -27.76 3.65 60.50
C GLN A 406 -28.34 2.62 61.49
N ARG A 407 -28.28 1.31 61.20
CA ARG A 407 -28.68 0.26 62.16
C ARG A 407 -27.77 0.16 63.37
N HIS A 408 -26.49 0.51 63.22
CA HIS A 408 -25.51 0.43 64.30
C HIS A 408 -25.38 1.73 65.11
N GLY A 409 -26.08 2.80 64.71
CA GLY A 409 -26.05 4.12 65.34
C GLY A 409 -25.14 5.04 64.54
N ASP A 410 -25.71 6.16 64.07
CA ASP A 410 -25.02 7.14 63.20
C ASP A 410 -24.01 8.01 63.99
N SER A 411 -24.05 7.97 65.33
CA SER A 411 -23.13 8.71 66.18
C SER A 411 -22.16 7.80 66.93
N MET A 412 -20.88 8.22 66.99
CA MET A 412 -19.84 7.59 67.79
C MET A 412 -20.27 7.47 69.27
N GLN A 413 -21.11 8.41 69.74
CA GLN A 413 -21.69 8.42 71.08
C GLN A 413 -22.71 7.28 71.31
N GLU A 414 -23.59 7.00 70.34
CA GLU A 414 -24.52 5.85 70.41
C GLU A 414 -23.78 4.51 70.36
N GLN A 415 -22.71 4.42 69.56
CA GLN A 415 -21.85 3.23 69.51
C GLN A 415 -21.08 3.05 70.83
N LEU A 416 -20.58 4.14 71.44
CA LEU A 416 -19.95 4.12 72.77
C LEU A 416 -20.93 3.72 73.88
N VAL A 417 -22.16 4.24 73.90
CA VAL A 417 -23.19 3.86 74.88
C VAL A 417 -23.59 2.39 74.73
N ARG A 418 -23.60 1.86 73.50
CA ARG A 418 -23.88 0.44 73.22
C ARG A 418 -22.72 -0.46 73.64
N LEU A 419 -21.47 -0.01 73.43
CA LEU A 419 -20.25 -0.68 73.91
C LEU A 419 -20.13 -0.63 75.43
N GLU A 420 -20.52 0.47 76.09
CA GLU A 420 -20.59 0.57 77.56
C GLU A 420 -21.68 -0.34 78.13
N LYS A 421 -22.85 -0.44 77.48
CA LYS A 421 -23.90 -1.41 77.85
C LYS A 421 -23.46 -2.87 77.64
N ALA A 422 -22.66 -3.15 76.62
CA ALA A 422 -22.11 -4.48 76.37
C ALA A 422 -20.88 -4.80 77.25
N GLY A 423 -20.18 -3.77 77.73
CA GLY A 423 -18.91 -3.87 78.46
C GLY A 423 -19.02 -4.38 79.90
N ALA A 424 -20.22 -4.49 80.46
CA ALA A 424 -20.42 -5.02 81.81
C ALA A 424 -20.91 -6.48 81.85
N GLU A 425 -21.56 -6.99 80.78
CA GLU A 425 -22.22 -8.30 80.86
C GLU A 425 -21.70 -9.37 79.90
N ASP A 426 -20.75 -9.10 78.99
CA ASP A 426 -20.48 -10.15 77.99
C ASP A 426 -19.09 -10.28 77.37
N THR A 427 -18.01 -9.99 78.11
CA THR A 427 -16.67 -10.45 77.68
C THR A 427 -16.56 -11.97 77.57
N ALA A 428 -17.42 -12.71 78.27
CA ALA A 428 -17.49 -14.17 78.21
C ALA A 428 -18.20 -14.66 76.94
N ALA A 429 -19.44 -14.22 76.63
CA ALA A 429 -20.08 -14.67 75.39
C ALA A 429 -19.59 -13.93 74.15
N TRP A 430 -18.86 -12.81 74.27
CA TRP A 430 -18.09 -12.28 73.15
C TRP A 430 -16.86 -13.14 72.83
N LYS A 431 -16.20 -13.71 73.85
CA LYS A 431 -15.16 -14.73 73.63
C LYS A 431 -15.75 -16.03 73.10
N GLU A 432 -16.93 -16.43 73.55
CA GLU A 432 -17.64 -17.62 73.07
C GLU A 432 -18.11 -17.45 71.63
N LYS A 433 -18.77 -16.33 71.27
CA LYS A 433 -19.10 -16.00 69.87
C LYS A 433 -17.88 -15.77 69.01
N GLY A 434 -16.81 -15.18 69.57
CA GLY A 434 -15.54 -15.03 68.89
C GLY A 434 -14.92 -16.40 68.58
N ALA A 435 -14.95 -17.33 69.53
CA ALA A 435 -14.52 -18.71 69.35
C ALA A 435 -15.42 -19.46 68.36
N GLU A 436 -16.74 -19.32 68.42
CA GLU A 436 -17.68 -19.91 67.44
C GLU A 436 -17.49 -19.33 66.04
N LEU A 437 -17.24 -18.02 65.89
CA LEU A 437 -17.01 -17.40 64.58
C LEU A 437 -15.64 -17.78 64.01
N VAL A 438 -14.61 -17.90 64.86
CA VAL A 438 -13.31 -18.42 64.46
C VAL A 438 -13.44 -19.89 64.08
N GLN A 439 -14.16 -20.70 64.85
CA GLN A 439 -14.40 -22.11 64.57
C GLN A 439 -15.27 -22.32 63.34
N ALA A 440 -16.29 -21.49 63.09
CA ALA A 440 -17.10 -21.51 61.87
C ALA A 440 -16.32 -20.97 60.66
N ALA A 441 -15.40 -20.02 60.85
CA ALA A 441 -14.49 -19.56 59.81
C ALA A 441 -13.41 -20.62 59.50
N GLU A 442 -12.91 -21.33 60.51
CA GLU A 442 -12.01 -22.47 60.37
C GLU A 442 -12.73 -23.67 59.75
N GLU A 443 -14.00 -23.93 60.07
CA GLU A 443 -14.82 -24.95 59.42
C GLU A 443 -15.16 -24.57 57.98
N ARG A 444 -15.45 -23.30 57.67
CA ARG A 444 -15.62 -22.81 56.30
C ARG A 444 -14.33 -22.80 55.51
N ALA A 445 -13.20 -22.47 56.14
CA ALA A 445 -11.88 -22.56 55.54
C ALA A 445 -11.47 -24.03 55.36
N ALA A 446 -11.82 -24.92 56.28
CA ALA A 446 -11.57 -26.36 56.19
C ALA A 446 -12.50 -27.02 55.18
N THR A 447 -13.77 -26.62 55.05
CA THR A 447 -14.66 -27.09 53.98
C THR A 447 -14.24 -26.50 52.63
N ALA A 448 -13.84 -25.23 52.54
CA ALA A 448 -13.28 -24.68 51.32
C ALA A 448 -11.95 -25.37 50.95
N LYS A 449 -11.07 -25.64 51.93
CA LYS A 449 -9.81 -26.36 51.71
C LYS A 449 -10.06 -27.81 51.34
N ASN A 450 -10.98 -28.53 52.00
CA ASN A 450 -11.31 -29.93 51.73
C ASN A 450 -12.16 -30.10 50.45
N VAL A 451 -13.03 -29.16 50.08
CA VAL A 451 -13.75 -29.17 48.80
C VAL A 451 -12.79 -28.84 47.66
N VAL A 452 -11.90 -27.86 47.84
CA VAL A 452 -10.88 -27.54 46.83
C VAL A 452 -9.85 -28.67 46.74
N THR A 453 -9.36 -29.28 47.82
CA THR A 453 -8.40 -30.40 47.71
C THR A 453 -9.05 -31.72 47.33
N ALA A 454 -10.31 -32.02 47.68
CA ALA A 454 -10.96 -33.25 47.25
C ALA A 454 -11.42 -33.19 45.79
N GLU A 455 -11.88 -32.03 45.29
CA GLU A 455 -12.13 -31.82 43.86
C GLU A 455 -10.81 -31.76 43.08
N LEU A 456 -9.78 -31.09 43.59
CA LEU A 456 -8.46 -31.04 42.95
C LEU A 456 -7.78 -32.42 42.98
N ASP A 457 -7.88 -33.22 44.04
CA ASP A 457 -7.36 -34.59 44.08
C ASP A 457 -8.18 -35.53 43.19
N LYS A 458 -9.50 -35.33 43.04
CA LYS A 458 -10.30 -36.06 42.04
C LYS A 458 -9.92 -35.70 40.61
N VAL A 459 -9.71 -34.42 40.34
CA VAL A 459 -9.27 -33.93 39.02
C VAL A 459 -7.84 -34.37 38.73
N VAL A 460 -6.94 -34.35 39.73
CA VAL A 460 -5.56 -34.85 39.60
C VAL A 460 -5.55 -36.37 39.48
N GLN A 461 -6.38 -37.13 40.21
CA GLN A 461 -6.52 -38.56 40.01
C GLN A 461 -7.12 -38.89 38.65
N GLN A 462 -8.17 -38.19 38.20
CA GLN A 462 -8.75 -38.38 36.87
C GLN A 462 -7.76 -38.00 35.76
N ILE A 463 -7.00 -36.92 35.92
CA ILE A 463 -5.94 -36.51 34.97
C ILE A 463 -4.77 -37.49 35.02
N THR A 464 -4.41 -38.03 36.17
CA THR A 464 -3.33 -39.02 36.32
C THR A 464 -3.75 -40.39 35.80
N GLU A 465 -5.01 -40.78 35.97
CA GLU A 465 -5.61 -42.02 35.49
C GLU A 465 -5.90 -41.95 33.99
N LEU A 466 -6.38 -40.81 33.46
CA LEU A 466 -6.40 -40.54 32.02
C LEU A 466 -4.98 -40.46 31.45
N SER A 467 -4.03 -39.83 32.14
CA SER A 467 -2.64 -39.76 31.70
C SER A 467 -1.97 -41.13 31.69
N LEU A 468 -2.28 -42.03 32.64
CA LEU A 468 -1.76 -43.40 32.67
C LEU A 468 -2.48 -44.27 31.62
N GLN A 469 -3.80 -44.14 31.43
CA GLN A 469 -4.53 -44.82 30.36
C GLN A 469 -4.12 -44.33 28.96
N VAL A 470 -3.72 -43.07 28.81
CA VAL A 470 -3.20 -42.50 27.56
C VAL A 470 -1.72 -42.85 27.38
N LYS A 471 -0.90 -42.92 28.45
CA LYS A 471 0.54 -43.24 28.35
C LYS A 471 0.83 -44.74 28.18
N ASP A 472 -0.02 -45.60 28.73
CA ASP A 472 0.05 -47.07 28.59
C ASP A 472 -0.87 -47.61 27.48
N SER A 473 -1.62 -46.73 26.80
CA SER A 473 -2.35 -47.07 25.58
C SER A 473 -1.36 -47.38 24.46
N GLN A 474 -1.41 -48.62 23.95
CA GLN A 474 -0.67 -49.07 22.76
C GLN A 474 -0.88 -48.10 21.57
N MET A 475 -2.03 -47.44 21.51
CA MET A 475 -2.39 -46.47 20.46
C MET A 475 -1.58 -45.16 20.55
N VAL A 476 -1.16 -44.73 21.74
CA VAL A 476 -0.41 -43.49 21.94
C VAL A 476 1.08 -43.72 21.81
N GLN A 477 1.59 -44.91 22.17
CA GLN A 477 2.96 -45.30 21.83
C GLN A 477 3.12 -45.46 20.31
N ASP A 478 2.17 -46.11 19.64
CA ASP A 478 2.15 -46.20 18.17
C ASP A 478 1.96 -44.81 17.51
N ALA A 479 1.17 -43.91 18.12
CA ALA A 479 0.99 -42.56 17.61
C ALA A 479 2.20 -41.66 17.86
N MET A 480 2.90 -41.77 18.99
CA MET A 480 4.16 -41.04 19.23
C MET A 480 5.30 -41.56 18.36
N GLU A 481 5.38 -42.87 18.11
CA GLU A 481 6.38 -43.44 17.20
C GLU A 481 6.07 -43.05 15.74
N LYS A 482 4.79 -43.05 15.33
CA LYS A 482 4.36 -42.53 14.03
C LYS A 482 4.54 -41.01 13.91
N ALA A 483 4.32 -40.24 14.98
CA ALA A 483 4.51 -38.79 14.98
C ALA A 483 6.01 -38.44 14.97
N GLN A 484 6.87 -39.20 15.64
CA GLN A 484 8.32 -39.02 15.54
C GLN A 484 8.85 -39.41 14.15
N LYS A 485 8.38 -40.52 13.56
CA LYS A 485 8.70 -40.86 12.16
C LYS A 485 8.18 -39.83 11.17
N ALA A 486 6.94 -39.35 11.34
CA ALA A 486 6.37 -38.30 10.49
C ALA A 486 7.08 -36.96 10.67
N ALA A 487 7.55 -36.62 11.88
CA ALA A 487 8.33 -35.42 12.13
C ALA A 487 9.76 -35.51 11.57
N GLU A 488 10.40 -36.69 11.60
CA GLU A 488 11.68 -36.93 10.93
C GLU A 488 11.53 -36.93 9.40
N GLU A 489 10.48 -37.54 8.86
CA GLU A 489 10.16 -37.50 7.43
C GLU A 489 9.81 -36.07 6.97
N ALA A 490 9.08 -35.29 7.78
CA ALA A 490 8.78 -33.89 7.51
C ALA A 490 10.03 -33.00 7.59
N ARG A 491 10.95 -33.25 8.54
CA ARG A 491 12.23 -32.54 8.59
C ARG A 491 13.15 -32.90 7.43
N ALA A 492 13.18 -34.17 7.02
CA ALA A 492 13.92 -34.61 5.84
C ALA A 492 13.32 -34.04 4.55
N ALA A 493 11.99 -34.04 4.41
CA ALA A 493 11.28 -33.44 3.29
C ALA A 493 11.43 -31.91 3.26
N ALA A 494 11.44 -31.23 4.40
CA ALA A 494 11.70 -29.79 4.50
C ALA A 494 13.15 -29.44 4.14
N ALA A 495 14.13 -30.28 4.52
CA ALA A 495 15.52 -30.10 4.11
C ALA A 495 15.71 -30.32 2.60
N VAL A 496 15.03 -31.31 2.02
CA VAL A 496 15.02 -31.57 0.57
C VAL A 496 14.28 -30.45 -0.18
N ALA A 497 13.16 -29.96 0.33
CA ALA A 497 12.42 -28.84 -0.27
C ALA A 497 13.17 -27.51 -0.17
N ALA A 498 13.90 -27.27 0.93
CA ALA A 498 14.79 -26.11 1.07
C ALA A 498 15.98 -26.19 0.10
N ALA A 499 16.56 -27.39 -0.08
CA ALA A 499 17.61 -27.62 -1.07
C ALA A 499 17.08 -27.47 -2.52
N GLN A 500 15.89 -28.00 -2.83
CA GLN A 500 15.23 -27.83 -4.12
C GLN A 500 14.82 -26.39 -4.38
N ALA A 501 14.40 -25.63 -3.36
CA ALA A 501 14.08 -24.21 -3.49
C ALA A 501 15.35 -23.36 -3.70
N GLN A 502 16.46 -23.68 -3.04
CA GLN A 502 17.76 -23.05 -3.31
C GLN A 502 18.27 -23.39 -4.71
N GLN A 503 18.08 -24.64 -5.16
CA GLN A 503 18.47 -25.07 -6.50
C GLN A 503 17.58 -24.44 -7.58
N ALA A 504 16.26 -24.35 -7.37
CA ALA A 504 15.33 -23.66 -8.26
C ALA A 504 15.54 -22.14 -8.28
N ALA A 505 15.96 -21.53 -7.16
CA ALA A 505 16.36 -20.12 -7.13
C ALA A 505 17.68 -19.89 -7.87
N ALA A 506 18.65 -20.81 -7.77
CA ALA A 506 19.90 -20.75 -8.53
C ALA A 506 19.69 -20.99 -10.03
N GLU A 507 18.85 -21.95 -10.40
CA GLU A 507 18.44 -22.22 -11.78
C GLU A 507 17.62 -21.06 -12.35
N GLY A 508 16.71 -20.47 -11.57
CA GLY A 508 15.95 -19.28 -11.97
C GLY A 508 16.84 -18.03 -12.18
N LEU A 509 17.88 -17.86 -11.36
CA LEU A 509 18.86 -16.77 -11.54
C LEU A 509 19.73 -17.01 -12.78
N ALA A 510 20.11 -18.27 -13.05
CA ALA A 510 20.85 -18.66 -14.25
C ALA A 510 20.00 -18.50 -15.52
N GLN A 511 18.73 -18.89 -15.49
CA GLN A 511 17.78 -18.71 -16.59
C GLN A 511 17.47 -17.22 -16.85
N ALA A 512 17.42 -16.40 -15.80
CA ALA A 512 17.28 -14.95 -15.94
C ALA A 512 18.54 -14.30 -16.54
N GLN A 513 19.74 -14.76 -16.17
CA GLN A 513 21.00 -14.33 -16.81
C GLN A 513 21.10 -14.79 -18.27
N GLU A 514 20.64 -16.01 -18.59
CA GLU A 514 20.63 -16.54 -19.94
C GLU A 514 19.58 -15.84 -20.82
N ALA A 515 18.40 -15.54 -20.28
CA ALA A 515 17.39 -14.73 -20.97
C ALA A 515 17.84 -13.27 -21.16
N ALA A 516 18.56 -12.69 -20.19
CA ALA A 516 19.14 -11.35 -20.32
C ALA A 516 20.26 -11.30 -21.38
N THR A 517 21.10 -12.34 -21.47
CA THR A 517 22.16 -12.43 -22.50
C THR A 517 21.59 -12.74 -23.89
N GLN A 518 20.57 -13.59 -24.00
CA GLN A 518 19.83 -13.81 -25.26
C GLN A 518 19.10 -12.54 -25.70
N GLY A 519 18.46 -11.80 -24.78
CA GLY A 519 17.84 -10.51 -25.07
C GLY A 519 18.83 -9.45 -25.57
N LEU A 520 20.04 -9.42 -25.01
CA LEU A 520 21.14 -8.56 -25.47
C LEU A 520 21.65 -8.96 -26.86
N ALA A 521 21.77 -10.25 -27.14
CA ALA A 521 22.16 -10.77 -28.46
C ALA A 521 21.08 -10.46 -29.52
N GLN A 522 19.80 -10.60 -29.17
CA GLN A 522 18.68 -10.28 -30.07
C GLN A 522 18.57 -8.76 -30.32
N ALA A 523 18.86 -7.94 -29.32
CA ALA A 523 18.98 -6.49 -29.48
C ALA A 523 20.16 -6.10 -30.39
N GLN A 524 21.31 -6.77 -30.27
CA GLN A 524 22.46 -6.56 -31.17
C GLN A 524 22.14 -6.96 -32.61
N ILE A 525 21.48 -8.09 -32.83
CA ILE A 525 21.02 -8.52 -34.17
C ILE A 525 20.01 -7.50 -34.75
N GLY A 526 19.12 -6.96 -33.92
CA GLY A 526 18.18 -5.90 -34.32
C GLY A 526 18.87 -4.58 -34.69
N ILE A 527 19.95 -4.21 -33.97
CA ILE A 527 20.77 -3.04 -34.27
C ILE A 527 21.52 -3.24 -35.60
N GLU A 528 22.13 -4.40 -35.82
CA GLU A 528 22.83 -4.71 -37.07
C GLU A 528 21.89 -4.78 -38.27
N ALA A 529 20.69 -5.35 -38.10
CA ALA A 529 19.64 -5.34 -39.14
C ALA A 529 19.14 -3.92 -39.42
N GLY A 530 19.03 -3.06 -38.40
CA GLY A 530 18.68 -1.65 -38.56
C GLY A 530 19.75 -0.84 -39.30
N ILE A 531 21.03 -1.10 -39.03
CA ILE A 531 22.16 -0.48 -39.75
C ILE A 531 22.20 -0.97 -41.20
N ALA A 532 22.01 -2.26 -41.45
CA ALA A 532 21.96 -2.83 -42.79
C ALA A 532 20.77 -2.28 -43.60
N TYR A 533 19.60 -2.12 -42.98
CA TYR A 533 18.42 -1.52 -43.62
C TYR A 533 18.64 -0.03 -43.93
N ALA A 534 19.24 0.73 -43.00
CA ALA A 534 19.57 2.14 -43.23
C ALA A 534 20.63 2.35 -44.33
N GLN A 535 21.48 1.33 -44.58
CA GLN A 535 22.46 1.33 -45.66
C GLN A 535 21.95 0.70 -46.96
N SER A 536 20.73 0.16 -46.97
CA SER A 536 20.15 -0.48 -48.15
C SER A 536 19.98 0.49 -49.31
N ASP A 537 20.11 -0.03 -50.53
CA ASP A 537 19.94 0.75 -51.76
C ASP A 537 18.53 1.35 -51.87
N GLU A 538 17.54 0.74 -51.21
CA GLU A 538 16.15 1.22 -51.16
C GLU A 538 16.02 2.52 -50.34
N VAL A 539 16.68 2.58 -49.18
CA VAL A 539 16.72 3.78 -48.33
C VAL A 539 17.58 4.88 -48.98
N ARG A 540 18.66 4.50 -49.68
CA ARG A 540 19.47 5.46 -50.45
C ARG A 540 18.71 6.02 -51.66
N ALA A 541 17.95 5.20 -52.37
CA ALA A 541 17.13 5.63 -53.50
C ALA A 541 16.01 6.58 -53.06
N THR A 542 15.35 6.30 -51.94
CA THR A 542 14.32 7.20 -51.38
C THR A 542 14.91 8.51 -50.86
N LEU A 543 16.09 8.49 -50.23
CA LEU A 543 16.81 9.71 -49.84
C LEU A 543 17.23 10.56 -51.05
N ALA A 544 17.73 9.91 -52.11
CA ALA A 544 18.10 10.60 -53.35
C ALA A 544 16.86 11.20 -54.04
N GLN A 545 15.74 10.49 -54.05
CA GLN A 545 14.47 10.97 -54.61
C GLN A 545 13.91 12.15 -53.79
N ALA A 546 14.00 12.08 -52.46
CA ALA A 546 13.61 13.18 -51.59
C ALA A 546 14.50 14.42 -51.78
N GLN A 547 15.81 14.23 -51.97
CA GLN A 547 16.74 15.33 -52.28
C GLN A 547 16.47 15.95 -53.66
N ALA A 548 16.17 15.13 -54.67
CA ALA A 548 15.80 15.63 -55.99
C ALA A 548 14.49 16.44 -55.93
N GLN A 549 13.46 15.93 -55.22
CA GLN A 549 12.22 16.68 -55.00
C GLN A 549 12.45 17.98 -54.23
N ALA A 550 13.32 17.98 -53.22
CA ALA A 550 13.65 19.19 -52.47
C ALA A 550 14.37 20.24 -53.34
N GLN A 551 15.25 19.81 -54.26
CA GLN A 551 15.91 20.70 -55.22
C GLN A 551 14.94 21.25 -56.27
N ASP A 552 14.02 20.44 -56.78
CA ASP A 552 12.98 20.89 -57.71
C ASP A 552 12.04 21.91 -57.05
N MET A 553 11.64 21.66 -55.79
CA MET A 553 10.84 22.62 -55.02
C MET A 553 11.60 23.92 -54.74
N ALA A 554 12.91 23.84 -54.47
CA ALA A 554 13.75 25.03 -54.28
C ALA A 554 13.93 25.83 -55.58
N ALA A 555 14.04 25.16 -56.73
CA ALA A 555 14.14 25.79 -58.03
C ALA A 555 12.81 26.43 -58.48
N GLN A 556 11.67 25.87 -58.11
CA GLN A 556 10.35 26.47 -58.36
C GLN A 556 10.03 27.65 -57.44
N ALA A 557 10.74 27.79 -56.33
CA ALA A 557 10.59 28.89 -55.39
C ALA A 557 11.48 30.10 -55.71
N GLN A 558 12.40 29.97 -56.68
CA GLN A 558 13.19 31.06 -57.28
C GLN A 558 12.52 31.53 -58.56
#